data_AF-A0A3N9V865-F1
#
_entry.id   AF-A0A3N9V865-F1
#
_cell.length_a   1.000
_cell.length_b   1.000
_cell.length_c   1.000
_cell.angle_alpha   90.00
_cell.angle_beta   90.00
_cell.angle_gamma   90.00
#
_symmetry.space_group_name_H-M   'P 1'
#
loop_
_entity.id
_entity.type
_entity.pdbx_description
1 polymer ?
#
loop_
_entity_poly.entity_id
_entity_poly.type
_entity_poly.pdbx_seq_one_letter_code
_entity_poly.pdbx_strand_id
1 'polypeptide(L)'
;LIEALACGIPSVATRCPSGPAEILQNGKYGPLVPVGDHLALAAALESALLRPFPSAFLQEAARPYEIENATTAYIQALNLGEPGGQQAS
;
A
#
# COMPACT_ATOMS: atom_id res chain seq x y z
N LEU A 1 -5.34 4.00 -3.73
CA LEU A 1 -4.03 3.30 -3.65
C LEU A 1 -4.18 1.95 -2.96
N ILE A 2 -4.62 1.90 -1.71
CA ILE A 2 -4.78 0.65 -0.94
C ILE A 2 -5.64 -0.38 -1.70
N GLU A 3 -6.80 0.02 -2.21
CA GLU A 3 -7.69 -0.86 -2.98
C GLU A 3 -7.00 -1.43 -4.24
N ALA A 4 -6.26 -0.60 -4.98
CA ALA A 4 -5.52 -1.05 -6.15
C ALA A 4 -4.47 -2.11 -5.75
N LEU A 5 -3.74 -1.89 -4.66
CA LEU A 5 -2.77 -2.86 -4.13
C LEU A 5 -3.47 -4.18 -3.71
N ALA A 6 -4.61 -4.11 -3.05
CA ALA A 6 -5.42 -5.28 -2.68
C ALA A 6 -5.92 -6.06 -3.91
N CYS A 7 -6.20 -5.37 -5.01
CA CYS A 7 -6.52 -5.99 -6.30
C CYS A 7 -5.27 -6.50 -7.06
N GLY A 8 -4.06 -6.29 -6.54
CA GLY A 8 -2.82 -6.66 -7.22
C GLY A 8 -2.49 -5.76 -8.41
N ILE A 9 -3.02 -4.54 -8.42
CA ILE A 9 -2.87 -3.56 -9.51
C ILE A 9 -1.78 -2.54 -9.15
N PRO A 10 -0.73 -2.41 -9.97
CA PRO A 10 0.33 -1.45 -9.70
C PRO A 10 -0.19 -0.02 -9.74
N SER A 11 0.30 0.81 -8.83
CA SER A 11 -0.05 2.23 -8.76
C SER A 11 1.21 3.10 -8.85
N VAL A 12 1.15 4.15 -9.67
CA VAL A 12 2.12 5.23 -9.69
C VAL A 12 1.48 6.42 -8.98
N ALA A 13 2.20 7.04 -8.03
CA ALA A 13 1.67 8.15 -7.27
C ALA A 13 2.68 9.29 -7.16
N THR A 14 2.19 10.48 -6.83
CA THR A 14 3.04 11.62 -6.48
C THR A 14 3.46 11.55 -5.01
N ARG A 15 4.62 12.13 -4.69
CA ARG A 15 5.14 12.28 -3.34
C ARG A 15 4.47 13.47 -2.65
N CYS A 16 3.23 13.27 -2.24
CA CYS A 16 2.50 14.22 -1.38
C CYS A 16 3.03 14.17 0.07
N PRO A 17 2.77 15.20 0.91
CA PRO A 17 3.24 15.26 2.29
C PRO A 17 2.81 14.08 3.17
N SER A 18 1.67 13.46 2.89
CA SER A 18 1.18 12.26 3.56
C SER A 18 0.43 11.35 2.59
N GLY A 19 0.33 10.06 2.93
CA GLY A 19 -0.47 9.08 2.21
C GLY A 19 0.35 8.19 1.25
N PRO A 20 0.70 8.62 0.02
CA PRO A 20 1.34 7.76 -0.97
C PRO A 20 2.68 7.17 -0.52
N ALA A 21 3.51 7.95 0.19
CA ALA A 21 4.80 7.48 0.68
C ALA A 21 4.67 6.39 1.74
N GLU A 22 3.67 6.51 2.62
CA GLU A 22 3.36 5.51 3.63
C GLU A 22 2.80 4.24 2.99
N ILE A 23 1.79 4.38 2.13
CA ILE A 23 1.10 3.26 1.48
C ILE A 23 2.03 2.47 0.55
N LEU A 24 2.86 3.15 -0.23
CA LEU A 24 3.79 2.49 -1.17
C LEU A 24 5.15 2.14 -0.54
N GLN A 25 5.30 2.27 0.79
CA GLN A 25 6.55 2.04 1.53
C GLN A 25 7.76 2.72 0.87
N ASN A 26 7.67 4.04 0.71
CA ASN A 26 8.70 4.89 0.11
C ASN A 26 9.13 4.49 -1.31
N GLY A 27 8.26 3.81 -2.06
CA GLY A 27 8.50 3.44 -3.46
C GLY A 27 8.66 1.94 -3.70
N LYS A 28 8.68 1.14 -2.62
CA LYS A 28 8.84 -0.32 -2.70
C LYS A 28 7.70 -1.00 -3.48
N TYR A 29 6.46 -0.55 -3.27
CA TYR A 29 5.27 -1.16 -3.89
C TYR A 29 4.74 -0.40 -5.10
N GLY A 30 5.42 0.67 -5.51
CA GLY A 30 5.02 1.48 -6.65
C GLY A 30 5.81 2.78 -6.72
N PRO A 31 6.07 3.34 -7.91
CA PRO A 31 6.87 4.55 -8.04
C PRO A 31 6.24 5.77 -7.36
N LEU A 32 7.09 6.62 -6.77
CA LEU A 32 6.75 7.92 -6.20
C LEU A 32 7.47 9.03 -6.95
N VAL A 33 6.72 9.88 -7.65
CA VAL A 33 7.26 10.98 -8.47
C VAL A 33 7.02 12.34 -7.80
N PRO A 34 7.78 13.41 -8.12
CA PRO A 34 7.50 14.74 -7.59
C PRO A 34 6.09 15.24 -7.95
N VAL A 35 5.49 16.04 -7.06
CA VAL A 35 4.23 16.72 -7.37
C VAL A 35 4.46 17.77 -8.47
N GLY A 36 3.58 17.81 -9.47
CA GLY A 36 3.67 18.75 -10.59
C GLY A 36 4.57 18.32 -11.75
N ASP A 37 5.31 17.22 -11.60
CA ASP A 37 6.19 16.68 -12.64
C ASP A 37 5.47 15.65 -13.51
N HIS A 38 4.79 16.13 -14.54
CA HIS A 38 4.02 15.30 -15.47
C HIS A 38 4.92 14.41 -16.34
N LEU A 39 6.16 14.82 -16.62
CA LEU A 39 7.11 14.02 -17.39
C LEU A 39 7.61 12.82 -16.58
N ALA A 40 7.95 13.04 -15.31
CA ALA A 40 8.30 11.95 -14.40
C ALA A 40 7.13 10.98 -14.20
N LEU A 41 5.90 11.49 -14.09
CA LEU A 41 4.70 10.66 -13.98
C LEU A 41 4.50 9.78 -15.23
N ALA A 42 4.63 10.35 -16.43
CA ALA A 42 4.50 9.61 -17.68
C ALA A 42 5.56 8.49 -17.81
N ALA A 43 6.83 8.81 -17.53
CA ALA A 43 7.91 7.83 -17.57
C ALA A 43 7.73 6.71 -16.53
N ALA A 44 7.22 7.05 -15.34
CA ALA A 44 6.94 6.06 -14.30
C ALA A 44 5.77 5.12 -14.68
N LEU A 45 4.72 5.65 -15.31
CA LEU A 45 3.62 4.85 -15.84
C LEU A 45 4.10 3.89 -16.94
N GLU A 46 4.88 4.37 -17.90
CA GLU A 46 5.47 3.53 -18.94
C GLU A 46 6.34 2.42 -18.34
N SER A 47 7.21 2.75 -17.39
CA SER A 47 8.03 1.77 -16.70
C SER A 47 7.20 0.73 -15.96
N ALA A 48 6.09 1.12 -15.31
CA ALA A 48 5.22 0.19 -14.58
C ALA A 48 4.48 -0.77 -15.51
N LEU A 49 4.14 -0.35 -16.73
CA LEU A 49 3.54 -1.20 -17.76
C LEU A 49 4.56 -2.19 -18.34
N LEU A 50 5.79 -1.75 -18.58
CA LEU A 50 6.86 -2.59 -19.16
C LEU A 50 7.48 -3.56 -18.15
N ARG A 51 7.43 -3.23 -16.86
CA ARG A 51 7.99 -4.03 -15.77
C ARG A 51 6.95 -4.19 -14.67
N PRO A 52 5.94 -5.05 -14.87
CA PRO A 52 4.85 -5.20 -13.93
C PRO A 52 5.33 -5.82 -12.61
N PHE A 53 4.72 -5.37 -11.52
CA PHE A 53 4.90 -5.98 -10.21
C PHE A 53 4.11 -7.30 -10.15
N PRO A 54 4.62 -8.32 -9.43
CA PRO A 54 3.83 -9.51 -9.14
C PRO A 54 2.57 -9.14 -8.33
N SER A 55 1.40 -9.61 -8.76
CA SER A 55 0.12 -9.30 -8.09
C SER A 55 0.15 -9.62 -6.59
N ALA A 56 0.63 -10.81 -6.21
CA ALA A 56 0.77 -11.21 -4.80
C ALA A 56 1.69 -10.30 -3.98
N PHE A 57 2.73 -9.73 -4.62
CA PHE A 57 3.64 -8.79 -3.96
C PHE A 57 2.93 -7.46 -3.64
N LEU A 58 2.04 -7.00 -4.52
CA LEU A 58 1.24 -5.80 -4.29
C LEU A 58 0.14 -6.05 -3.25
N GLN A 59 -0.47 -7.23 -3.25
CA GLN A 59 -1.48 -7.60 -2.25
C GLN A 59 -0.91 -7.61 -0.84
N GLU A 60 0.33 -8.06 -0.67
CA GLU A 60 1.04 -8.01 0.62
C GLU A 60 1.14 -6.58 1.18
N ALA A 61 1.24 -5.57 0.30
CA ALA A 61 1.26 -4.16 0.71
C ALA A 61 -0.07 -3.69 1.33
N ALA A 62 -1.18 -4.31 0.95
CA ALA A 62 -2.51 -3.96 1.43
C ALA A 62 -2.85 -4.61 2.78
N ARG A 63 -2.16 -5.69 3.17
CA ARG A 63 -2.47 -6.47 4.38
C ARG A 63 -2.59 -5.64 5.66
N PRO A 64 -1.70 -4.66 5.96
CA PRO A 64 -1.85 -3.85 7.17
C PRO A 64 -3.17 -3.07 7.24
N TYR A 65 -3.83 -2.87 6.11
CA TYR A 65 -5.09 -2.13 5.97
C TYR A 65 -6.33 -3.05 5.90
N GLU A 66 -6.16 -4.37 5.97
CA GLU A 66 -7.26 -5.33 6.11
C GLU A 66 -7.96 -5.15 7.46
N ILE A 67 -9.25 -5.51 7.52
CA ILE A 67 -10.09 -5.26 8.69
C ILE A 67 -9.50 -5.90 9.95
N GLU A 68 -9.06 -7.16 9.91
CA GLU A 68 -8.50 -7.81 11.10
C GLU A 68 -7.23 -7.11 11.59
N ASN A 69 -6.33 -6.75 10.67
CA ASN A 69 -5.05 -6.13 11.00
C ASN A 69 -5.24 -4.69 11.50
N ALA A 70 -6.10 -3.91 10.85
CA ALA A 70 -6.42 -2.55 11.27
C ALA A 70 -7.14 -2.54 12.63
N THR A 71 -8.09 -3.45 12.85
CA THR A 71 -8.80 -3.58 14.13
C THR A 71 -7.84 -3.94 15.25
N THR A 72 -6.93 -4.89 14.99
CA THR A 72 -5.87 -5.26 15.94
C THR A 72 -4.99 -4.07 16.30
N ALA A 73 -4.58 -3.28 15.32
CA ALA A 73 -3.77 -2.07 15.55
C ALA A 73 -4.53 -1.04 16.42
N TYR A 74 -5.84 -0.86 16.22
CA TYR A 74 -6.65 0.01 17.08
C TYR A 74 -6.79 -0.50 18.51
N ILE A 75 -7.04 -1.80 18.70
CA ILE A 75 -7.14 -2.41 20.03
C ILE A 75 -5.84 -2.17 20.82
N GLN A 76 -4.69 -2.36 20.16
CA GLN A 76 -3.37 -2.12 20.75
C GLN A 76 -3.15 -0.63 21.05
N ALA A 77 -3.44 0.26 20.09
CA ALA A 77 -3.23 1.70 20.26
C ALA A 77 -4.10 2.31 21.37
N LEU A 78 -5.29 1.77 21.59
CA LEU A 78 -6.24 2.23 22.61
C LEU A 78 -6.11 1.48 23.94
N ASN A 79 -5.21 0.51 24.05
CA ASN A 79 -5.02 -0.35 25.23
C ASN A 79 -6.31 -1.10 25.65
N LEU A 80 -7.08 -1.59 24.67
CA LEU A 80 -8.39 -2.22 24.91
C LEU A 80 -8.34 -3.75 25.10
N GLY A 81 -7.15 -4.36 25.16
CA GLY A 81 -6.95 -5.80 25.41
C GLY A 81 -6.13 -6.50 24.31
N GLU A 82 -6.07 -7.83 24.34
CA GLU A 82 -5.44 -8.62 23.28
C GLU A 82 -6.44 -8.83 22.12
N PRO A 83 -5.98 -8.77 20.85
CA PRO A 83 -6.84 -9.09 19.71
C PRO A 83 -7.37 -10.52 19.83
N GLY A 84 -8.68 -10.70 19.68
CA GLY A 84 -9.34 -11.98 19.85
C GLY A 84 -8.72 -13.06 18.97
N GLY A 85 -8.01 -14.00 19.59
CA GLY A 85 -7.46 -15.16 18.92
C GLY A 85 -8.57 -16.04 18.36
N GLN A 86 -8.44 -16.40 17.09
CA GLN A 86 -9.09 -17.58 16.54
C GLN A 86 -8.65 -18.78 17.41
N GLN A 87 -9.55 -19.31 18.23
CA GLN A 87 -9.40 -20.69 18.72
C GLN A 87 -9.57 -21.61 17.50
N ALA A 88 -8.46 -22.02 16.90
CA ALA A 88 -8.44 -23.16 16.00
C ALA A 88 -8.47 -24.43 16.87
N SER A 89 -9.58 -25.15 16.79
CA SER A 89 -9.71 -26.53 17.26
C SER A 89 -9.20 -27.51 16.23
#